data_AF-A0A450V574-F1
#
_entry.id   AF-A0A450V574-F1
#
_cell.length_a   1.000
_cell.length_b   1.000
_cell.length_c   1.000
_cell.angle_alpha   90.00
_cell.angle_beta   90.00
_cell.angle_gamma   90.00
#
_symmetry.space_group_name_H-M   'P 1'
#
loop_
_entity.id
_entity.type
_entity.pdbx_description
1 polymer ?
#
loop_
_entity_poly.entity_id
_entity_poly.type
_entity_poly.pdbx_seq_one_letter_code
_entity_poly.pdbx_strand_id
1 'polypeptide(L)' 'MGTYVAQPPEGHAEMAIGLDGFRDPKQVDTLPGMLELPFVRHLGDYAINRRQ' A
#
# COMPACT_ATOMS: atom_id res chain seq x y z
N MET A 1 33.10 7.25 12.82
CA MET A 1 31.80 7.91 13.05
C MET A 1 30.82 7.36 12.03
N GLY A 2 29.89 6.49 12.45
CA GLY A 2 28.94 5.83 11.54
C GLY A 2 27.55 6.43 11.70
N THR A 3 26.86 6.68 10.58
CA THR A 3 25.49 7.21 10.50
C THR A 3 24.43 6.11 10.43
N TYR A 4 24.82 4.84 10.62
CA TYR A 4 23.87 3.73 10.54
C TYR A 4 22.98 3.70 11.77
N VAL A 5 21.67 3.76 11.53
CA VAL A 5 20.63 3.61 12.53
C VAL A 5 19.77 2.44 12.11
N ALA A 6 19.74 1.38 12.93
CA ALA A 6 19.06 0.12 12.59
C ALA A 6 17.53 0.24 12.51
N GLN A 7 16.94 1.19 13.26
CA GLN A 7 15.49 1.41 13.30
C GLN A 7 15.15 2.86 13.71
N PRO A 8 13.98 3.38 13.30
CA PRO A 8 13.52 4.70 13.74
C PRO A 8 13.42 4.78 15.28
N PRO A 9 13.74 5.94 15.89
CA PRO A 9 13.65 6.14 17.34
C PRO A 9 12.24 5.90 17.91
N GLU A 10 11.22 6.16 17.11
CA GLU A 10 9.79 6.03 17.46
C GLU A 10 9.22 4.63 17.16
N GLY A 11 10.06 3.70 16.70
CA GLY A 11 9.63 2.39 16.21
C GLY A 11 8.81 2.49 14.93
N HIS A 12 8.05 1.44 14.60
CA HIS A 12 7.19 1.38 13.42
C HIS A 12 5.72 1.76 13.72
N ALA A 13 5.46 2.43 14.86
CA ALA A 13 4.12 2.59 15.41
C ALA A 13 3.12 3.24 14.43
N GLU A 14 3.58 4.23 13.65
CA GLU A 14 2.75 4.98 12.70
C GLU A 14 2.98 4.55 11.24
N MET A 15 3.65 3.43 11.00
CA MET A 15 4.00 3.00 9.65
C MET A 15 2.79 2.33 8.97
N ALA A 16 2.02 3.11 8.22
CA ALA A 16 0.99 2.59 7.34
C ALA A 16 1.63 1.98 6.07
N ILE A 17 1.85 0.66 6.08
CA ILE A 17 2.30 -0.10 4.90
C ILE A 17 1.09 -0.60 4.14
N GLY A 18 0.94 -0.22 2.88
CA GLY A 18 -0.15 -0.70 2.02
C GLY A 18 -0.46 0.24 0.86
N LEU A 19 -1.35 -0.20 -0.02
CA LEU A 19 -1.86 0.64 -1.10
C LEU A 19 -3.05 1.45 -0.58
N ASP A 20 -3.02 2.77 -0.77
CA ASP A 20 -4.13 3.59 -0.28
C ASP A 20 -5.45 3.24 -1.00
N GLY A 21 -6.51 3.07 -0.21
CA GLY A 21 -7.83 2.65 -0.69
C GLY A 21 -8.01 1.14 -0.93
N PHE A 22 -7.00 0.31 -0.66
CA PHE A 22 -7.13 -1.15 -0.65
C PHE A 22 -7.24 -1.66 0.80
N ARG A 23 -8.39 -1.35 1.42
CA ARG A 23 -8.65 -1.68 2.85
C ARG A 23 -9.80 -2.68 3.06
N ASP A 24 -10.58 -3.00 2.02
CA ASP A 24 -11.70 -3.93 2.13
C ASP A 24 -11.24 -5.39 1.96
N PRO A 25 -11.37 -6.26 2.99
CA PRO A 25 -10.99 -7.66 2.90
C PRO A 25 -11.68 -8.42 1.76
N LYS A 26 -12.93 -8.12 1.43
CA LYS A 26 -13.64 -8.81 0.33
C LYS A 26 -12.94 -8.61 -1.01
N GLN A 27 -12.29 -7.45 -1.15
CA GLN A 27 -11.58 -7.03 -2.34
C GLN A 27 -10.13 -7.56 -2.38
N VAL A 28 -9.45 -7.68 -1.24
CA VAL A 28 -8.00 -7.98 -1.20
C VAL A 28 -7.61 -9.33 -0.60
N ASP A 29 -8.52 -10.00 0.12
CA ASP A 29 -8.28 -11.28 0.80
C ASP A 29 -8.92 -12.47 0.06
N THR A 30 -9.64 -12.18 -1.03
CA THR A 30 -10.29 -13.20 -1.85
C THR A 30 -9.77 -13.18 -3.27
N LEU A 31 -9.54 -14.37 -3.85
CA LEU A 31 -9.09 -14.49 -5.24
C LEU A 31 -10.04 -13.78 -6.24
N PRO A 32 -11.37 -13.92 -6.14
CA PRO A 32 -12.27 -13.19 -7.03
C PRO A 32 -12.14 -11.67 -6.87
N GLY A 33 -12.10 -11.17 -5.63
CA GLY A 33 -11.93 -9.75 -5.34
C GLY A 33 -10.64 -9.19 -5.94
N MET A 34 -9.53 -9.92 -5.82
CA MET A 34 -8.24 -9.51 -6.37
C MET A 34 -8.24 -9.43 -7.91
N LEU A 35 -8.97 -10.32 -8.59
CA LEU A 35 -9.07 -10.34 -10.05
C LEU A 35 -9.98 -9.23 -10.61
N GLU A 36 -10.94 -8.75 -9.81
CA GLU A 36 -11.85 -7.66 -10.18
C GLU A 36 -11.23 -6.27 -10.02
N LEU A 37 -10.20 -6.14 -9.17
CA LEU A 37 -9.46 -4.89 -8.86
C LEU A 37 -9.20 -3.96 -10.05
N PRO A 38 -8.64 -4.42 -11.19
CA PRO A 38 -8.30 -3.55 -12.30
C PRO A 38 -9.53 -3.03 -13.08
N PHE A 39 -10.73 -3.58 -12.83
CA PHE A 39 -11.94 -3.26 -13.57
C PHE A 39 -12.94 -2.42 -12.77
N VAL A 40 -12.92 -2.52 -11.44
CA VAL A 40 -13.88 -1.83 -10.56
C VAL A 40 -13.48 -0.40 -10.19
N ARG A 41 -12.19 -0.05 -10.27
CA ARG A 41 -11.69 1.30 -9.97
C ARG A 41 -11.26 2.01 -11.23
N HIS A 42 -11.58 3.31 -11.34
CA HIS A 42 -11.01 4.16 -12.37
C HIS A 42 -9.49 4.18 -12.17
N LEU A 43 -8.73 3.83 -13.22
CA LEU A 43 -7.25 3.82 -13.25
C LEU A 43 -6.62 5.23 -13.12
N GLY A 44 -7.35 6.18 -12.55
CA GLY A 44 -6.95 7.55 -12.31
C GLY A 44 -6.22 7.63 -10.97
N ASP A 45 -4.94 7.97 -11.05
CA ASP A 45 -4.04 8.46 -9.99
C ASP A 45 -3.21 7.46 -9.20
N TYR A 46 -3.57 6.18 -9.11
CA TYR A 46 -2.72 5.21 -8.40
C TYR A 46 -2.14 4.14 -9.33
N ALA A 47 -1.31 4.58 -10.27
CA ALA A 47 -0.30 3.69 -10.84
C ALA A 47 0.88 3.68 -9.86
N ILE A 48 1.31 2.49 -9.39
CA ILE A 48 2.43 2.30 -8.45
C ILE A 48 3.73 3.02 -8.91
N ASN A 49 3.84 3.36 -10.19
CA ASN A 49 4.98 4.07 -10.79
C ASN A 49 4.74 5.55 -11.12
N ARG A 50 3.62 6.17 -10.74
CA ARG A 50 3.41 7.60 -10.97
C ARG A 50 4.05 8.41 -9.84
N ARG A 51 5.26 8.91 -10.10
CA ARG A 51 5.90 9.94 -9.27
C ARG A 51 5.32 11.29 -9.73
N GLN A 52 4.55 11.96 -8.89
CA GLN A 52 4.30 13.41 -9.02
C GLN A 52 5.47 14.15 -8.37
#